data_AF-A0A442HD36-F1
#
_entry.id   AF-A0A442HD36-F1
#
_cell.length_a   1.000
_cell.length_b   1.000
_cell.length_c   1.000
_cell.angle_alpha   90.00
_cell.angle_beta   90.00
_cell.angle_gamma   90.00
#
_symmetry.space_group_name_H-M   'P 1'
#
loop_
_entity.id
_entity.type
_entity.pdbx_description
1 polymer ?
#
loop_
_entity_poly.entity_id
_entity_poly.type
_entity_poly.pdbx_seq_one_letter_code
_entity_poly.pdbx_strand_id
1 'polypeptide(L)' 'MTDQPYVYRWDRFGRKGQACAVTARSKTRPGTFALPGFGLPASPRFNSIRLEFADGFAMVTSGNAIRKREGEG' A
#
# COMPACT_ATOMS: atom_id res chain seq x y z
N MET A 1 -3.46 -20.02 6.07
CA MET A 1 -2.06 -19.81 5.67
C MET A 1 -2.03 -18.59 4.78
N THR A 2 -1.75 -17.43 5.35
CA THR A 2 -1.77 -16.15 4.62
C THR A 2 -0.54 -16.10 3.73
N ASP A 3 -0.74 -16.20 2.42
CA ASP A 3 0.36 -15.98 1.47
C ASP A 3 0.89 -14.56 1.68
N GLN A 4 2.20 -14.43 1.96
CA GLN A 4 2.87 -13.17 2.26
C GLN A 4 3.85 -12.85 1.13
N PRO A 5 3.35 -12.48 -0.07
CA PRO A 5 4.17 -12.36 -1.26
C PRO A 5 5.03 -11.10 -1.29
N TYR A 6 5.10 -10.32 -0.21
CA TYR A 6 5.86 -9.07 -0.16
C TYR A 6 6.86 -9.02 1.00
N VAL A 7 7.98 -8.32 0.80
CA VAL A 7 8.94 -7.93 1.84
C VAL A 7 8.75 -6.45 2.17
N TYR A 8 8.61 -6.11 3.44
CA TYR A 8 8.64 -4.72 3.90
C TYR A 8 10.08 -4.19 3.92
N ARG A 9 10.36 -3.04 3.30
CA ARG A 9 11.74 -2.52 3.13
C ARG A 9 12.08 -1.28 3.93
N TRP A 10 11.13 -0.68 4.64
CA TRP A 10 11.36 0.55 5.39
C TRP A 10 11.70 0.26 6.84
N ASP A 11 12.48 1.15 7.44
CA ASP A 11 12.78 1.09 8.87
C ASP A 11 11.68 1.84 9.64
N ARG A 12 10.57 1.15 9.85
CA ARG A 12 9.44 1.62 10.66
C ARG A 12 8.99 0.47 11.54
N PHE A 13 8.78 0.74 12.83
CA PHE A 13 8.35 -0.26 13.81
C PHE A 13 9.29 -1.48 13.91
N GLY A 14 10.56 -1.38 13.48
CA GLY A 14 11.51 -2.48 13.51
C GLY A 14 11.15 -3.67 12.60
N ARG A 15 10.34 -3.46 11.56
CA ARG A 15 9.79 -4.54 10.71
C ARG A 15 10.50 -4.72 9.37
N LYS A 16 11.63 -4.04 9.14
CA LYS A 16 12.38 -4.11 7.88
C LYS A 16 12.79 -5.56 7.59
N GLY A 17 12.55 -6.03 6.37
CA GLY A 17 12.83 -7.39 5.92
C GLY A 17 11.72 -8.40 6.18
N GLN A 18 10.68 -8.05 6.94
CA GLN A 18 9.63 -9.01 7.27
C GLN A 18 8.67 -9.30 6.11
N ALA A 19 8.07 -10.50 6.17
CA ALA A 19 7.04 -10.96 5.25
C ALA A 19 5.73 -10.23 5.53
N CYS A 20 5.06 -9.78 4.48
CA CYS A 20 3.76 -9.13 4.61
C CYS A 20 2.83 -9.47 3.45
N ALA A 21 1.53 -9.44 3.75
CA ALA A 21 0.46 -9.51 2.79
C ALA A 21 -0.18 -8.11 2.64
N VAL A 22 -0.57 -7.75 1.43
CA VAL A 22 -1.34 -6.53 1.18
C VAL A 22 -2.82 -6.87 1.30
N THR A 23 -3.49 -6.37 2.34
CA THR A 23 -4.91 -6.65 2.59
C THR A 23 -5.84 -5.56 2.07
N ALA A 24 -5.34 -4.35 1.83
CA ALA A 24 -6.08 -3.29 1.15
C ALA A 24 -5.14 -2.37 0.34
N ARG A 25 -5.64 -1.80 -0.75
CA ARG A 25 -4.92 -0.82 -1.58
C ARG A 25 -5.84 0.33 -1.96
N SER A 26 -5.36 1.56 -1.78
CA SER A 26 -6.06 2.76 -2.23
C SER A 26 -6.20 2.74 -3.76
N LYS A 27 -7.41 3.01 -4.25
CA LYS A 27 -7.69 3.17 -5.69
C LYS A 27 -7.81 4.65 -6.00
N THR A 28 -7.24 5.08 -7.13
CA THR A 28 -7.51 6.41 -7.66
C THR A 28 -8.97 6.51 -8.04
N ARG A 29 -9.64 7.55 -7.56
CA ARG A 29 -10.92 8.02 -8.07
C ARG A 29 -10.79 9.47 -8.50
N PRO A 30 -11.38 9.86 -9.63
CA PRO A 30 -11.54 11.27 -9.97
C PRO A 30 -12.28 11.99 -8.84
N GLY A 31 -11.90 13.24 -8.57
CA GLY A 31 -12.73 14.11 -7.76
C GLY A 31 -14.10 14.29 -8.44
N THR A 32 -15.17 14.24 -7.65
CA THR A 32 -16.55 14.22 -8.19
C THR A 32 -17.15 15.61 -8.32
N PHE A 33 -16.41 16.65 -7.89
CA PHE A 33 -16.89 18.02 -7.83
C PHE A 33 -15.95 18.94 -8.62
N ALA A 34 -16.52 19.65 -9.60
CA ALA A 34 -15.85 20.71 -10.33
C ALA A 34 -16.25 22.06 -9.72
N LEU A 35 -15.25 22.87 -9.38
CA LEU A 35 -15.45 24.22 -8.86
C LEU A 35 -15.57 25.19 -10.04
N PRO A 36 -16.65 25.98 -10.17
CA PRO A 36 -16.75 26.97 -11.24
C PRO A 36 -15.55 27.93 -11.22
N GLY A 37 -14.93 28.16 -12.38
CA GLY A 37 -13.72 28.98 -12.50
C GLY A 37 -12.41 28.26 -12.15
N PHE A 38 -12.48 27.03 -11.64
CA PHE A 38 -11.32 26.15 -11.46
C PHE A 38 -11.44 24.95 -12.41
N GLY A 39 -10.30 24.47 -12.92
CA GLY A 39 -10.27 23.37 -13.89
C GLY A 39 -10.86 22.06 -13.37
N LEU A 40 -10.80 21.01 -14.20
CA LEU A 40 -11.25 19.68 -13.81
C LEU A 40 -10.53 19.19 -12.54
N PRO A 41 -11.22 18.49 -11.64
CA PRO A 41 -10.60 17.93 -10.45
C PRO A 41 -9.48 16.97 -10.84
N ALA A 42 -8.31 17.16 -10.22
CA ALA A 42 -7.18 16.27 -10.40
C ALA A 42 -7.58 14.82 -10.03
N SER A 43 -6.99 13.86 -10.71
CA SER A 43 -7.05 12.45 -10.31
C SER A 43 -5.88 12.15 -9.38
N PRO A 44 -6.04 12.17 -8.04
CA PRO A 44 -4.94 11.94 -7.12
C PRO A 44 -4.38 10.52 -7.25
N ARG A 45 -3.06 10.41 -7.25
CA ARG A 45 -2.35 9.12 -7.20
C ARG A 45 -2.19 8.71 -5.74
N PHE A 46 -3.15 7.95 -5.22
CA PHE A 46 -3.03 7.37 -3.88
C PHE A 46 -2.11 6.14 -3.94
N ASN A 47 -1.10 6.11 -3.08
CA ASN A 47 -0.17 4.98 -2.98
C ASN A 47 -0.32 4.22 -1.65
N SER A 48 -1.33 4.53 -0.85
CA SER A 48 -1.48 3.94 0.48
C SER A 48 -1.97 2.49 0.39
N ILE A 49 -1.37 1.62 1.19
CA ILE A 49 -1.71 0.20 1.30
C ILE A 49 -1.82 -0.20 2.76
N ARG A 50 -2.68 -1.17 3.05
CA ARG A 50 -2.71 -1.87 4.33
C ARG A 50 -1.88 -3.15 4.21
N LEU A 51 -0.95 -3.31 5.14
CA LEU A 51 -0.14 -4.51 5.30
C LEU A 51 -0.61 -5.28 6.52
N GLU A 52 -0.48 -6.59 6.43
CA GLU A 52 -0.63 -7.53 7.54
C GLU A 52 0.58 -8.46 7.57
N PHE A 53 1.16 -8.63 8.75
CA PHE A 53 2.33 -9.47 9.00
C PHE A 53 1.91 -10.81 9.61
N ALA A 54 2.83 -11.78 9.65
CA ALA A 54 2.57 -13.13 10.15
C ALA A 54 2.11 -13.18 11.62
N ASP A 55 2.51 -12.19 12.42
CA ASP A 55 2.16 -12.06 13.84
C ASP A 55 0.79 -11.37 14.06
N GLY A 56 0.04 -11.09 12.99
CA GLY A 56 -1.25 -10.40 13.04
C GLY A 56 -1.13 -8.87 13.19
N PHE A 57 0.09 -8.32 13.22
CA PHE A 57 0.27 -6.87 13.19
C PHE A 57 -0.20 -6.32 11.85
N ALA A 58 -0.98 -5.24 11.87
CA ALA A 58 -1.47 -4.58 10.67
C ALA A 58 -1.20 -3.08 10.71
N MET A 59 -0.85 -2.50 9.56
CA MET A 59 -0.56 -1.07 9.44
C MET A 59 -0.85 -0.53 8.05
N VAL A 60 -1.03 0.80 7.96
CA VAL A 60 -1.11 1.51 6.68
C VAL A 60 0.22 2.19 6.38
N THR A 61 0.72 2.00 5.16
CA THR A 61 1.99 2.55 4.66
C THR A 61 1.90 2.86 3.16
N SER A 62 2.93 3.48 2.59
CA SER A 62 3.04 3.62 1.14
C SER A 62 3.33 2.27 0.48
N GLY A 63 2.78 2.03 -0.70
CA GLY A 63 3.08 0.88 -1.55
C GLY A 63 4.54 0.84 -2.00
N ASN A 64 5.21 1.99 -1.95
CA ASN A 64 6.66 2.06 -2.15
C ASN A 64 7.42 1.38 -1.01
N ALA A 65 6.81 1.12 0.14
CA ALA A 65 7.47 0.51 1.30
C ALA A 65 7.60 -1.02 1.19
N ILE A 66 7.05 -1.64 0.14
CA ILE A 66 7.12 -3.08 -0.07
C ILE A 66 7.80 -3.43 -1.40
N ARG A 67 8.36 -4.64 -1.47
CA ARG A 67 8.84 -5.26 -2.71
C ARG A 67 8.21 -6.63 -2.83
N LYS A 68 7.85 -7.05 -4.03
CA LYS A 68 7.41 -8.44 -4.26
C LYS A 68 8.56 -9.37 -3.89
N ARG A 69 8.28 -10.40 -3.10
CA ARG A 69 9.18 -11.53 -2.92
C ARG A 69 9.27 -12.22 -4.27
N GLU A 70 10.48 -12.40 -4.78
CA GLU A 70 10.70 -13.40 -5.82
C GLU A 70 10.44 -14.75 -5.13
N GLY A 71 9.25 -15.29 -5.37
CA GLY A 71 8.87 -16.64 -4.95
C GLY A 71 8.92 -17.53 -6.18
N GLU A 72 9.64 -18.64 -6.03
CA GLU A 72 9.84 -19.77 -6.95
C GLU A 72 8.76 -19.92 -8.03
N GLY A 73 9.21 -19.96 -9.28
CA GLY A 73 8.50 -20.69 -10.33
C GLY A 73 8.80 -22.18 -10.21
#